data_AF-A0A2G3EEA3-F1
#
_entry.id   AF-A0A2G3EEA3-F1
#
_cell.length_a   1.000
_cell.length_b   1.000
_cell.length_c   1.000
_cell.angle_alpha   90.00
_cell.angle_beta   90.00
_cell.angle_gamma   90.00
#
_symmetry.space_group_name_H-M   'P 1'
#
loop_
_entity.id
_entity.type
_entity.pdbx_description
1 polymer ?
#
loop_
_entity_poly.entity_id
_entity_poly.type
_entity_poly.pdbx_seq_one_letter_code
_entity_poly.pdbx_strand_id
1 'polypeptide(L)'
;MNKKKSIVIVLILIVMFFFIKEIFLKPNPKEFVIHNREELTTIADELLGNLNDKIDVYREKSECPNIDNVDKLYLLSVNRIAVEKLKDYYEEDCVDRVVIFLKDKPEDEEYFQCGIYYSPDGCAIDYYGHPVEDIEGVYIYDGRPKQVKIMYKSEKICDNWYYFEDAVW
;
A
#
# COMPACT_ATOMS: atom_id res chain seq x y z
N MET A 1 -12.87 45.67 24.54
CA MET A 1 -13.14 44.26 24.19
C MET A 1 -12.82 43.39 25.41
N ASN A 2 -13.76 42.55 25.85
CA ASN A 2 -13.68 41.89 27.15
C ASN A 2 -12.63 40.76 27.11
N LYS A 3 -11.51 40.87 27.84
CA LYS A 3 -10.35 39.93 27.74
C LYS A 3 -10.76 38.45 27.83
N LYS A 4 -11.79 38.14 28.64
CA LYS A 4 -12.36 36.79 28.76
C LYS A 4 -13.01 36.27 27.47
N LYS A 5 -13.69 37.12 26.69
CA LYS A 5 -14.29 36.73 25.40
C LYS A 5 -13.23 36.46 24.33
N SER A 6 -12.13 37.20 24.34
CA SER A 6 -11.02 36.97 23.40
C SER A 6 -10.30 35.64 23.65
N ILE A 7 -10.14 35.21 24.90
CA ILE A 7 -9.51 33.92 25.25
C ILE A 7 -10.36 32.75 24.74
N VAL A 8 -11.69 32.80 24.91
CA VAL A 8 -12.59 31.73 24.46
C VAL A 8 -12.59 31.57 22.94
N ILE A 9 -12.54 32.68 22.19
CA ILE A 9 -12.49 32.64 20.73
C ILE A 9 -11.18 32.02 20.23
N VAL A 10 -10.05 32.35 20.85
CA VAL A 10 -8.75 31.76 20.51
C VAL A 10 -8.74 30.26 20.77
N LEU A 11 -9.33 29.80 21.88
CA LEU A 11 -9.42 28.38 22.19
C LEU A 11 -10.26 27.60 21.17
N ILE A 12 -11.39 28.16 20.75
CA ILE A 12 -12.26 27.55 19.71
C ILE A 12 -11.51 27.47 18.38
N LEU A 13 -10.77 28.52 18.00
CA LEU A 13 -9.98 28.53 16.77
C LEU A 13 -8.84 27.50 16.80
N ILE A 14 -8.19 27.31 17.94
CA ILE A 14 -7.15 26.28 18.12
C ILE A 14 -7.75 24.89 17.96
N VAL A 15 -8.88 24.60 18.63
CA VAL A 15 -9.56 23.31 18.53
C VAL A 15 -10.01 23.04 17.10
N MET A 16 -10.64 24.02 16.43
CA MET A 16 -11.01 23.90 15.02
C MET A 16 -9.79 23.68 14.12
N PHE A 17 -8.67 24.35 14.38
CA PHE A 17 -7.44 24.15 13.64
C PHE A 17 -6.91 22.70 13.78
N PHE A 18 -6.98 22.11 14.97
CA PHE A 18 -6.61 20.69 15.16
C PHE A 18 -7.54 19.74 14.39
N PHE A 19 -8.87 19.94 14.45
CA PHE A 19 -9.82 19.13 13.68
C PHE A 19 -9.64 19.28 12.17
N ILE A 20 -9.40 20.50 11.69
CA ILE A 20 -9.12 20.76 10.27
C ILE A 20 -7.81 20.08 9.87
N LYS A 21 -6.77 20.14 10.70
CA LYS A 21 -5.49 19.50 10.41
C LYS A 21 -5.63 17.99 10.26
N GLU A 22 -6.42 17.32 11.10
CA GLU A 22 -6.71 15.88 10.96
C GLU A 22 -7.49 15.57 9.67
N ILE A 23 -8.41 16.43 9.24
CA ILE A 23 -9.15 16.25 7.97
C ILE A 23 -8.23 16.38 6.74
N PHE A 24 -7.13 17.14 6.85
CA PHE A 24 -6.18 17.37 5.76
C PHE A 24 -4.90 16.53 5.83
N LEU A 25 -4.67 15.78 6.92
CA LEU A 25 -3.55 14.86 7.02
C LEU A 25 -3.91 13.57 6.30
N LYS A 26 -3.18 13.27 5.22
CA LYS A 26 -3.26 11.97 4.57
C LYS A 26 -3.00 10.89 5.62
N PRO A 27 -3.81 9.82 5.66
CA PRO A 27 -3.60 8.74 6.61
C PRO A 27 -2.25 8.07 6.36
N ASN A 28 -1.52 7.76 7.42
CA ASN A 28 -0.32 6.92 7.31
C ASN A 28 -0.76 5.53 6.80
N PRO A 29 -0.14 4.98 5.72
CA PRO A 29 -0.59 3.72 5.14
C PRO A 29 -0.58 2.55 6.12
N LYS A 30 0.43 2.46 6.99
CA LYS A 30 0.55 1.39 7.98
C LYS A 30 -0.54 1.51 9.05
N GLU A 31 -0.72 2.70 9.61
CA GLU A 31 -1.77 2.94 10.60
C GLU A 31 -3.16 2.69 10.00
N PHE A 32 -3.39 3.15 8.77
CA PHE A 32 -4.64 2.92 8.08
C PHE A 32 -4.96 1.43 7.93
N VAL A 33 -3.97 0.62 7.53
CA VAL A 33 -4.12 -0.83 7.44
C VAL A 33 -4.49 -1.44 8.78
N ILE A 34 -3.78 -1.06 9.86
CA ILE A 34 -4.05 -1.58 11.21
C ILE A 34 -5.50 -1.29 11.64
N HIS A 35 -5.98 -0.08 11.39
CA HIS A 35 -7.33 0.34 11.81
C HIS A 35 -8.46 -0.22 10.95
N ASN A 36 -8.19 -0.62 9.70
CA ASN A 36 -9.20 -1.10 8.75
C ASN A 36 -8.97 -2.56 8.31
N ARG A 37 -8.13 -3.32 9.04
CA ARG A 37 -7.61 -4.63 8.60
C ARG A 37 -8.68 -5.61 8.12
N GLU A 38 -9.81 -5.72 8.82
CA GLU A 38 -10.85 -6.71 8.53
C GLU A 38 -11.54 -6.40 7.20
N GLU A 39 -11.79 -5.11 6.97
CA GLU A 39 -12.49 -4.62 5.80
C GLU A 39 -11.58 -4.63 4.58
N LEU A 40 -10.31 -4.25 4.76
CA LEU A 40 -9.30 -4.36 3.71
C LEU A 40 -9.07 -5.81 3.29
N THR A 41 -9.01 -6.74 4.26
CA THR A 41 -8.86 -8.16 3.98
C THR A 41 -10.07 -8.70 3.21
N THR A 42 -11.28 -8.30 3.60
CA THR A 42 -12.51 -8.66 2.87
C THR A 42 -12.45 -8.17 1.41
N ILE A 43 -12.07 -6.90 1.19
CA ILE A 43 -11.89 -6.35 -0.16
C ILE A 43 -10.83 -7.12 -0.95
N ALA A 44 -9.72 -7.49 -0.30
CA ALA A 44 -8.64 -8.24 -0.96
C ALA A 44 -9.07 -9.65 -1.36
N ASP A 45 -9.78 -10.36 -0.48
CA ASP A 45 -10.32 -11.69 -0.76
C ASP A 45 -11.37 -11.65 -1.89
N GLU A 46 -12.25 -10.64 -1.90
CA GLU A 46 -13.21 -10.41 -2.99
C GLU A 46 -12.51 -10.10 -4.32
N LEU A 47 -11.45 -9.29 -4.30
CA LEU A 47 -10.63 -9.02 -5.48
C LEU A 47 -10.00 -10.31 -6.02
N LEU A 48 -9.41 -11.13 -5.15
CA LEU A 48 -8.77 -12.40 -5.52
C LEU A 48 -9.74 -13.46 -6.05
N GLY A 49 -10.94 -13.55 -5.44
CA GLY A 49 -11.97 -14.50 -5.85
C GLY A 49 -12.49 -14.28 -7.28
N ASN A 50 -12.24 -13.11 -7.86
CA ASN A 50 -12.73 -12.72 -9.18
C ASN A 50 -11.74 -12.98 -10.34
N LEU A 51 -10.52 -13.50 -10.10
CA LEU A 51 -9.51 -13.67 -11.16
C LEU A 51 -9.50 -15.03 -11.86
N ASN A 52 -9.29 -14.96 -13.18
CA ASN A 52 -9.05 -16.09 -14.08
C ASN A 52 -7.55 -16.19 -14.47
N ASP A 53 -6.68 -16.44 -13.50
CA ASP A 53 -5.23 -16.75 -13.67
C ASP A 53 -4.37 -15.68 -14.39
N LYS A 54 -4.73 -14.40 -14.30
CA LYS A 54 -4.00 -13.30 -14.94
C LYS A 54 -3.69 -12.19 -13.94
N ILE A 55 -2.90 -11.23 -14.37
CA ILE A 55 -2.76 -9.96 -13.67
C ILE A 55 -3.86 -9.01 -14.16
N ASP A 56 -4.69 -8.53 -13.25
CA ASP A 56 -5.67 -7.47 -13.51
C ASP A 56 -5.20 -6.16 -12.85
N VAL A 57 -5.31 -5.04 -13.57
CA VAL A 57 -4.85 -3.73 -13.10
C VAL A 57 -5.98 -2.71 -13.18
N TYR A 58 -6.29 -2.10 -12.04
CA TYR A 58 -7.34 -1.10 -11.85
C TYR A 58 -6.70 0.24 -11.47
N ARG A 59 -6.74 1.21 -12.38
CA ARG A 59 -6.23 2.58 -12.21
C ARG A 59 -7.28 3.49 -11.61
N GLU A 60 -8.55 3.24 -11.91
CA GLU A 60 -9.67 4.05 -11.45
C GLU A 60 -10.67 3.23 -10.63
N LYS A 61 -11.39 3.90 -9.72
CA LYS A 61 -12.40 3.25 -8.89
C LYS A 61 -13.46 2.54 -9.73
N SER A 62 -13.87 3.15 -10.85
CA SER A 62 -14.87 2.61 -11.77
C SER A 62 -14.41 1.37 -12.55
N GLU A 63 -13.11 1.08 -12.57
CA GLU A 63 -12.57 -0.13 -13.23
C GLU A 63 -12.65 -1.34 -12.30
N CYS A 64 -12.69 -1.13 -10.98
CA CYS A 64 -12.78 -2.23 -10.02
C CYS A 64 -14.12 -2.98 -10.21
N PRO A 65 -14.11 -4.32 -10.03
CA PRO A 65 -15.36 -5.07 -9.93
C PRO A 65 -16.23 -4.51 -8.79
N ASN A 66 -17.54 -4.76 -8.85
CA ASN A 66 -18.49 -4.22 -7.88
C ASN A 66 -18.30 -4.85 -6.50
N ILE A 67 -17.36 -4.30 -5.73
CA ILE A 67 -16.91 -4.73 -4.41
C ILE A 67 -17.39 -3.73 -3.37
N ASP A 68 -17.90 -4.25 -2.26
CA ASP A 68 -18.36 -3.43 -1.17
C ASP A 68 -17.20 -2.69 -0.49
N ASN A 69 -17.41 -1.42 -0.17
CA ASN A 69 -16.44 -0.58 0.54
C ASN A 69 -15.10 -0.33 -0.18
N VAL A 70 -15.00 -0.55 -1.49
CA VAL A 70 -13.76 -0.25 -2.26
C VAL A 70 -13.29 1.21 -2.10
N ASP A 71 -14.22 2.13 -1.79
CA ASP A 71 -13.93 3.53 -1.44
C ASP A 71 -12.90 3.70 -0.33
N LYS A 72 -12.84 2.75 0.62
CA LYS A 72 -11.87 2.77 1.71
C LYS A 72 -10.43 2.75 1.19
N LEU A 73 -10.16 1.95 0.15
CA LEU A 73 -8.81 1.87 -0.44
C LEU A 73 -8.35 3.25 -0.94
N TYR A 74 -9.24 3.97 -1.62
CA TYR A 74 -8.92 5.24 -2.26
C TYR A 74 -8.66 6.39 -1.27
N LEU A 75 -8.96 6.23 0.02
CA LEU A 75 -8.55 7.17 1.08
C LEU A 75 -7.03 7.28 1.21
N LEU A 76 -6.28 6.25 0.79
CA LEU A 76 -4.81 6.21 0.79
C LEU A 76 -4.17 6.97 -0.39
N SER A 77 -4.92 7.72 -1.20
CA SER A 77 -4.39 8.33 -2.44
C SER A 77 -3.82 7.28 -3.41
N VAL A 78 -4.62 6.26 -3.71
CA VAL A 78 -4.26 5.15 -4.61
C VAL A 78 -3.87 5.66 -6.00
N ASN A 79 -2.76 5.12 -6.52
CA ASN A 79 -2.32 5.25 -7.91
C ASN A 79 -2.97 4.18 -8.79
N ARG A 80 -2.82 2.91 -8.39
CA ARG A 80 -3.46 1.76 -9.04
C ARG A 80 -3.53 0.58 -8.06
N ILE A 81 -4.45 -0.33 -8.32
CA ILE A 81 -4.55 -1.63 -7.67
C ILE A 81 -4.16 -2.67 -8.73
N ALA A 82 -3.29 -3.60 -8.39
CA ALA A 82 -3.01 -4.77 -9.20
C ALA A 82 -3.40 -6.02 -8.42
N VAL A 83 -4.07 -6.95 -9.08
CA VAL A 83 -4.33 -8.27 -8.51
C VAL A 83 -3.59 -9.27 -9.37
N GLU A 84 -2.78 -10.11 -8.74
CA GLU A 84 -1.87 -11.01 -9.40
C GLU A 84 -2.17 -12.43 -8.94
N LYS A 85 -2.39 -13.32 -9.91
CA LYS A 85 -2.32 -14.77 -9.75
C LYS A 85 -1.24 -15.26 -10.72
N LEU A 86 0.02 -15.14 -10.30
CA LEU A 86 1.16 -15.49 -11.15
C LEU A 86 1.77 -16.80 -10.66
N LYS A 87 1.97 -17.74 -11.58
CA LYS A 87 2.78 -18.93 -11.29
C LYS A 87 4.20 -18.48 -10.98
N ASP A 88 4.72 -18.87 -9.82
CA ASP A 88 6.11 -18.58 -9.50
C ASP A 88 7.01 -19.16 -10.61
N TYR A 89 8.09 -18.46 -10.94
CA TYR A 89 9.03 -18.89 -11.96
C TYR A 89 9.70 -20.23 -11.60
N TYR A 90 9.79 -20.54 -10.31
CA TYR A 90 10.43 -21.76 -9.80
C TYR A 90 9.49 -22.75 -9.11
N GLU A 91 8.25 -22.36 -8.80
CA GLU A 91 7.28 -23.23 -8.12
C GLU A 91 6.11 -23.61 -9.03
N GLU A 92 5.45 -24.72 -8.71
CA GLU A 92 4.22 -25.12 -9.40
C GLU A 92 3.01 -24.31 -8.93
N ASP A 93 3.13 -23.60 -7.81
CA ASP A 93 2.07 -22.87 -7.16
C ASP A 93 1.97 -21.42 -7.67
N CYS A 94 0.74 -20.90 -7.72
CA CYS A 94 0.47 -19.52 -8.07
C CYS A 94 0.54 -18.66 -6.81
N VAL A 95 1.24 -17.53 -6.90
CA VAL A 95 1.26 -16.52 -5.84
C VAL A 95 0.09 -15.57 -6.07
N ASP A 96 -0.85 -15.63 -5.14
CA ASP A 96 -2.02 -14.75 -5.09
C ASP A 96 -1.69 -13.49 -4.29
N ARG A 97 -2.01 -12.31 -4.85
CA ARG A 97 -1.78 -11.05 -4.14
C ARG A 97 -2.62 -9.90 -4.66
N VAL A 98 -2.97 -9.01 -3.74
CA VAL A 98 -3.58 -7.71 -4.03
C VAL A 98 -2.58 -6.63 -3.65
N VAL A 99 -2.23 -5.79 -4.62
CA VAL A 99 -1.17 -4.80 -4.51
C VAL A 99 -1.80 -3.43 -4.72
N ILE A 100 -1.63 -2.54 -3.75
CA ILE A 100 -2.18 -1.19 -3.77
C ILE A 100 -1.01 -0.22 -3.82
N PHE A 101 -0.77 0.31 -5.02
CA PHE A 101 0.27 1.30 -5.25
C PHE A 101 -0.26 2.68 -4.87
N LEU A 102 0.53 3.43 -4.11
CA LEU A 102 0.15 4.78 -3.65
C LEU A 102 0.76 5.84 -4.55
N LYS A 103 0.14 7.04 -4.57
CA LYS A 103 0.69 8.21 -5.26
C LYS A 103 1.78 8.92 -4.48
N ASP A 104 1.91 8.59 -3.19
CA ASP A 104 2.91 9.19 -2.32
C ASP A 104 4.31 8.70 -2.68
N LYS A 105 5.31 9.53 -2.35
CA LYS A 105 6.72 9.14 -2.47
C LYS A 105 7.21 8.62 -1.13
N PRO A 106 8.12 7.64 -1.12
CA PRO A 106 8.91 7.26 0.04
C PRO A 106 9.61 8.47 0.67
N GLU A 107 9.91 8.39 1.97
CA GLU A 107 10.71 9.42 2.66
C GLU A 107 12.16 9.43 2.18
N ASP A 108 12.67 8.24 1.84
CA ASP A 108 13.98 8.05 1.24
C ASP A 108 13.90 8.32 -0.27
N GLU A 109 14.56 9.39 -0.73
CA GLU A 109 14.52 9.85 -2.12
C GLU A 109 15.11 8.84 -3.12
N GLU A 110 15.83 7.82 -2.64
CA GLU A 110 16.29 6.71 -3.49
C GLU A 110 15.12 5.90 -4.05
N TYR A 111 14.03 5.77 -3.30
CA TYR A 111 12.83 5.04 -3.72
C TYR A 111 11.80 5.99 -4.35
N PHE A 112 11.19 5.56 -5.45
CA PHE A 112 10.24 6.40 -6.19
C PHE A 112 8.81 5.87 -6.16
N GLN A 113 8.58 4.69 -5.59
CA GLN A 113 7.27 4.07 -5.49
C GLN A 113 7.09 3.37 -4.14
N CYS A 114 5.89 3.45 -3.59
CA CYS A 114 5.51 2.68 -2.40
C CYS A 114 4.08 2.15 -2.51
N GLY A 115 3.76 1.24 -1.60
CA GLY A 115 2.42 0.72 -1.48
C GLY A 115 2.21 -0.20 -0.30
N ILE A 116 1.03 -0.79 -0.29
CA ILE A 116 0.69 -1.90 0.61
C ILE A 116 0.26 -3.09 -0.24
N TYR A 117 0.44 -4.30 0.28
CA TYR A 117 -0.10 -5.49 -0.35
C TYR A 117 -0.61 -6.49 0.68
N TYR A 118 -1.53 -7.33 0.20
CA TYR A 118 -2.04 -8.49 0.91
C TYR A 118 -1.50 -9.76 0.24
N SER A 119 -0.88 -10.64 1.03
CA SER A 119 -0.41 -11.97 0.62
C SER A 119 -1.13 -13.03 1.45
N PRO A 120 -2.05 -13.82 0.87
CA PRO A 120 -2.79 -14.87 1.58
C PRO A 120 -1.89 -15.89 2.28
N ASP A 121 -0.75 -16.21 1.67
CA ASP A 121 0.23 -17.16 2.21
C ASP A 121 1.09 -16.55 3.33
N GLY A 122 0.96 -15.25 3.57
CA GLY A 122 1.68 -14.55 4.63
C GLY A 122 3.17 -14.43 4.35
N CYS A 123 3.60 -14.49 3.09
CA CYS A 123 5.00 -14.34 2.69
C CYS A 123 5.29 -12.92 2.20
N ALA A 124 6.50 -12.43 2.47
CA ALA A 124 6.96 -11.18 1.89
C ALA A 124 7.18 -11.36 0.38
N ILE A 125 6.90 -10.32 -0.41
CA ILE A 125 7.01 -10.42 -1.85
C ILE A 125 8.47 -10.49 -2.30
N ASP A 126 8.71 -11.46 -3.18
CA ASP A 126 9.87 -11.53 -4.06
C ASP A 126 9.44 -11.26 -5.53
N TYR A 127 9.17 -10.00 -5.88
CA TYR A 127 8.71 -9.61 -7.24
C TYR A 127 9.74 -9.92 -8.33
N TYR A 128 11.01 -10.02 -7.92
CA TYR A 128 12.15 -9.88 -8.80
C TYR A 128 13.03 -11.14 -8.82
N GLY A 129 12.55 -12.22 -8.17
CA GLY A 129 13.28 -13.47 -7.95
C GLY A 129 14.38 -13.29 -6.91
N HIS A 130 15.11 -14.33 -6.49
CA HIS A 130 15.95 -14.22 -5.30
C HIS A 130 16.92 -13.01 -5.25
N PRO A 131 16.97 -12.30 -4.11
CA PRO A 131 17.86 -11.16 -3.96
C PRO A 131 19.33 -11.59 -3.96
N VAL A 132 20.19 -10.77 -4.54
CA VAL A 132 21.65 -10.94 -4.48
C VAL A 132 22.23 -10.39 -3.18
N GLU A 133 21.55 -9.44 -2.55
CA GLU A 133 21.87 -8.89 -1.24
C GLU A 133 20.59 -8.70 -0.42
N ASP A 134 20.64 -9.08 0.85
CA ASP A 134 19.60 -8.82 1.86
C ASP A 134 20.26 -8.16 3.06
N ILE A 135 19.96 -6.88 3.25
CA ILE A 135 20.50 -6.07 4.34
C ILE A 135 19.32 -5.43 5.05
N GLU A 136 19.03 -5.90 6.26
CA GLU A 136 18.03 -5.31 7.14
C GLU A 136 16.62 -5.14 6.48
N GLY A 137 16.20 -6.10 5.65
CA GLY A 137 14.90 -6.06 4.98
C GLY A 137 14.87 -5.20 3.70
N VAL A 138 16.04 -4.76 3.24
CA VAL A 138 16.27 -4.22 1.90
C VAL A 138 16.83 -5.34 1.03
N TYR A 139 16.09 -5.66 -0.02
CA TYR A 139 16.38 -6.69 -1.00
C TYR A 139 16.89 -6.05 -2.27
N ILE A 140 18.06 -6.48 -2.73
CA ILE A 140 18.65 -6.01 -3.98
C ILE A 140 18.55 -7.13 -5.01
N TYR A 141 18.01 -6.81 -6.18
CA TYR A 141 17.81 -7.74 -7.27
C TYR A 141 18.61 -7.30 -8.51
N ASP A 142 19.31 -8.26 -9.14
CA ASP A 142 19.97 -8.07 -10.43
C ASP A 142 18.96 -8.45 -11.54
N GLY A 143 18.28 -7.45 -12.10
CA GLY A 143 17.20 -7.59 -13.09
C GLY A 143 17.70 -8.01 -14.47
N ARG A 144 18.36 -9.18 -14.55
CA ARG A 144 18.68 -9.84 -15.81
C ARG A 144 17.42 -10.40 -16.44
N PRO A 145 17.25 -10.31 -17.78
CA PRO A 145 18.23 -9.87 -18.78
C PRO A 145 18.23 -8.36 -19.07
N LYS A 146 17.37 -7.57 -18.40
CA LYS A 146 17.17 -6.14 -18.72
C LYS A 146 18.24 -5.20 -18.11
N GLN A 147 19.18 -5.72 -17.31
CA GLN A 147 20.27 -4.96 -16.65
C GLN A 147 19.75 -3.83 -15.76
N VAL A 148 18.61 -4.05 -15.11
CA VAL A 148 18.03 -3.06 -14.20
C VAL A 148 18.30 -3.53 -12.78
N LYS A 149 18.90 -2.69 -11.93
CA LYS A 149 19.06 -3.06 -10.51
C LYS A 149 17.83 -2.58 -9.79
N ILE A 150 17.24 -3.45 -8.98
CA ILE A 150 16.03 -3.10 -8.23
C ILE A 150 16.34 -3.21 -6.75
N MET A 151 16.01 -2.17 -6.01
CA MET A 151 16.00 -2.17 -4.56
C MET A 151 14.56 -2.19 -4.10
N TYR A 152 14.26 -3.15 -3.23
CA TYR A 152 12.92 -3.36 -2.70
C TYR A 152 13.02 -3.47 -1.20
N LYS A 153 12.14 -2.79 -0.50
CA LYS A 153 11.98 -2.95 0.94
C LYS A 153 10.59 -3.49 1.20
N SER A 154 10.48 -4.46 2.10
CA SER A 154 9.18 -4.94 2.57
C SER A 154 9.14 -5.06 4.07
N GLU A 155 8.05 -4.58 4.66
CA GLU A 155 7.85 -4.60 6.10
C GLU A 155 6.45 -5.12 6.41
N LYS A 156 6.37 -6.10 7.31
CA LYS A 156 5.10 -6.63 7.78
C LYS A 156 4.39 -5.59 8.64
N ILE A 157 3.12 -5.31 8.32
CA ILE A 157 2.28 -4.39 9.10
C ILE A 157 1.50 -5.19 10.15
N CYS A 158 0.62 -6.08 9.70
CA CYS A 158 -0.20 -6.97 10.53
C CYS A 158 -0.75 -8.12 9.69
N ASP A 159 -1.03 -9.27 10.31
CA ASP A 159 -1.62 -10.45 9.64
C ASP A 159 -0.88 -10.81 8.34
N ASN A 160 -1.54 -10.62 7.20
CA ASN A 160 -1.05 -10.88 5.85
C ASN A 160 -0.81 -9.59 5.04
N TRP A 161 -0.81 -8.45 5.73
CA TRP A 161 -0.59 -7.13 5.15
C TRP A 161 0.85 -6.65 5.35
N TYR A 162 1.37 -6.06 4.29
CA TYR A 162 2.74 -5.60 4.20
C TYR A 162 2.78 -4.20 3.57
N TYR A 163 3.78 -3.42 3.97
CA TYR A 163 4.19 -2.19 3.31
C TYR A 163 5.40 -2.48 2.43
N PHE A 164 5.55 -1.74 1.34
CA PHE A 164 6.73 -1.84 0.51
C PHE A 164 7.16 -0.51 -0.11
N GLU A 165 8.45 -0.45 -0.44
CA GLU A 165 9.10 0.63 -1.18
C GLU A 165 9.93 0.01 -2.30
N ASP A 166 9.92 0.64 -3.47
CA ASP A 166 10.61 0.17 -4.68
C ASP A 166 11.41 1.31 -5.35
N ALA A 167 12.67 1.02 -5.64
CA ALA A 167 13.57 1.83 -6.43
C ALA A 167 14.13 1.00 -7.59
N VAL A 168 14.03 1.56 -8.80
CA VAL A 168 14.58 1.00 -10.03
C VAL A 168 15.75 1.89 -10.47
N TRP A 169 16.94 1.30 -10.57
CA TRP A 169 18.20 1.94 -10.96
C TRP A 169 18.70 1.43 -12.32
#